data_AF-A0A5C4L4Q5-F1
#
_entry.id   AF-A0A5C4L4Q5-F1
#
_cell.length_a   1.000
_cell.length_b   1.000
_cell.length_c   1.000
_cell.angle_alpha   90.00
_cell.angle_beta   90.00
_cell.angle_gamma   90.00
#
_symmetry.space_group_name_H-M   'P 1'
#
loop_
_entity.id
_entity.type
_entity.pdbx_description
1 polymer ?
#
loop_
_entity_poly.entity_id
_entity_poly.type
_entity_poly.pdbx_seq_one_letter_code
_entity_poly.pdbx_strand_id
1 'polypeptide(L)' 'MTDLSAKIAQMLHTGDGIAGRCDRNDFPAMVDLILEHYPEATCDEIVRGYRISIELLVQEKAEAMVGSPR' A
#
# COMPACT_ATOMS: atom_id res chain seq x y z
N MET A 1 -16.17 12.19 3.72
CA MET A 1 -14.88 12.20 3.00
C MET A 1 -14.36 10.78 3.01
N THR A 2 -14.23 10.16 1.84
CA THR A 2 -13.60 8.84 1.69
C THR A 2 -12.15 8.92 2.16
N ASP A 3 -11.70 7.99 2.99
CA ASP A 3 -10.30 7.92 3.42
C ASP A 3 -9.44 7.41 2.26
N LEU A 4 -8.91 8.35 1.47
CA LEU A 4 -8.09 8.04 0.30
C LEU A 4 -6.79 7.33 0.71
N SER A 5 -6.27 7.63 1.90
CA SER A 5 -5.08 6.96 2.44
C SER A 5 -5.33 5.46 2.63
N ALA A 6 -6.51 5.09 3.16
CA ALA A 6 -6.90 3.69 3.32
C ALA A 6 -7.05 2.97 1.97
N LYS A 7 -7.60 3.64 0.95
CA LYS A 7 -7.70 3.08 -0.42
C LYS A 7 -6.33 2.85 -1.05
N ILE A 8 -5.43 3.84 -0.95
CA ILE A 8 -4.04 3.72 -1.42
C ILE A 8 -3.34 2.57 -0.69
N ALA A 9 -3.52 2.45 0.62
CA ALA A 9 -2.95 1.36 1.40
C ALA A 9 -3.42 -0.01 0.93
N GLN A 10 -4.73 -0.15 0.66
CA GLN A 10 -5.31 -1.39 0.13
C GLN A 10 -4.69 -1.72 -1.23
N MET A 11 -4.61 -0.75 -2.14
CA MET A 11 -4.00 -0.89 -3.46
C MET A 11 -2.54 -1.38 -3.37
N LEU A 12 -1.75 -0.74 -2.51
CA LEU A 12 -0.35 -1.11 -2.24
C LEU A 12 -0.21 -2.50 -1.64
N HIS A 13 -1.13 -2.86 -0.74
CA HIS A 13 -1.09 -4.12 -0.01
C HIS A 13 -1.52 -5.32 -0.87
N THR A 14 -2.58 -5.18 -1.67
CA THR A 14 -3.07 -6.26 -2.55
C THR A 14 -2.35 -6.32 -3.89
N GLY A 15 -1.69 -5.23 -4.28
CA GLY A 15 -1.14 -5.07 -5.61
C GLY A 15 -2.19 -4.73 -6.67
N ASP A 16 -3.42 -4.39 -6.29
CA ASP A 16 -4.49 -4.07 -7.24
C ASP A 16 -4.11 -2.86 -8.10
N GLY A 17 -4.26 -2.96 -9.41
CA GLY A 17 -3.89 -1.89 -10.35
C GLY A 17 -2.38 -1.60 -10.52
N ILE A 18 -1.49 -2.22 -9.73
CA ILE A 18 -0.03 -1.98 -9.73
C ILE A 18 0.84 -3.23 -9.93
N ALA A 19 0.33 -4.43 -9.60
CA ALA A 19 1.10 -5.66 -9.68
C ALA A 19 1.60 -5.92 -11.10
N GLY A 20 2.91 -6.11 -11.25
CA GLY A 20 3.56 -6.34 -12.54
C GLY A 20 3.75 -5.09 -13.41
N ARG A 21 3.37 -3.89 -12.95
CA ARG A 21 3.58 -2.63 -13.67
C ARG A 21 4.91 -1.95 -13.32
N CYS A 22 5.42 -2.14 -12.11
CA CYS A 22 6.73 -1.65 -11.69
C CYS A 22 7.37 -2.55 -10.61
N ASP A 23 8.66 -2.36 -10.35
CA ASP A 23 9.31 -2.98 -9.18
C ASP A 23 8.74 -2.38 -7.89
N ARG A 24 8.58 -3.20 -6.84
CA ARG A 24 8.03 -2.72 -5.56
C ARG A 24 8.92 -1.67 -4.88
N ASN A 25 10.21 -1.64 -5.21
CA ASN A 25 11.18 -0.70 -4.67
C ASN A 25 11.34 0.54 -5.56
N ASP A 26 10.67 0.57 -6.73
CA ASP A 26 10.58 1.75 -7.58
C ASP A 26 9.49 2.70 -7.06
N PHE A 27 9.87 3.46 -6.02
CA PHE A 27 8.96 4.37 -5.34
C PHE A 27 8.42 5.48 -6.27
N PRO A 28 9.22 6.12 -7.15
CA PRO A 28 8.69 7.06 -8.14
C PRO A 28 7.61 6.45 -9.04
N ALA A 29 7.88 5.30 -9.65
CA ALA A 29 6.89 4.64 -10.52
C ALA A 29 5.63 4.26 -9.75
N MET A 30 5.77 3.84 -8.49
CA MET A 30 4.63 3.54 -7.65
C MET A 30 3.75 4.77 -7.36
N VAL A 31 4.36 5.93 -7.10
CA VAL A 31 3.61 7.18 -6.88
C VAL A 31 2.85 7.59 -8.14
N ASP A 32 3.46 7.45 -9.32
CA ASP A 32 2.79 7.73 -10.60
C ASP A 32 1.56 6.84 -10.79
N LEU A 33 1.68 5.53 -10.50
CA LEU A 33 0.57 4.58 -10.59
C LEU A 33 -0.57 4.88 -9.60
N ILE A 34 -0.23 5.36 -8.40
CA ILE A 34 -1.21 5.80 -7.41
C ILE A 34 -1.96 7.03 -7.94
N LEU A 35 -1.25 8.01 -8.50
CA LEU A 35 -1.84 9.22 -9.06
C LEU A 35 -2.66 8.95 -10.33
N GLU A 36 -2.36 7.90 -11.10
CA GLU A 36 -3.23 7.44 -12.19
C GLU A 36 -4.61 7.01 -11.68
N HIS A 37 -4.67 6.34 -10.52
CA HIS A 37 -5.92 5.82 -9.95
C HIS A 37 -6.64 6.84 -9.06
N TYR A 38 -5.87 7.68 -8.37
CA TYR A 38 -6.34 8.71 -7.46
C TYR A 38 -5.67 10.05 -7.80
N PRO A 39 -6.08 10.73 -8.90
CA PRO A 39 -5.48 11.98 -9.34
C PRO A 39 -5.60 13.12 -8.31
N GLU A 40 -6.60 13.03 -7.44
CA GLU A 40 -6.82 13.96 -6.33
C GLU A 40 -5.93 13.73 -5.12
N ALA A 41 -5.14 12.64 -5.10
CA ALA A 41 -4.34 12.26 -3.94
C ALA A 41 -3.26 13.29 -3.65
N THR A 42 -3.27 13.77 -2.41
CA THR A 42 -2.22 14.63 -1.88
C THR A 42 -1.01 13.81 -1.45
N CYS A 43 0.15 14.47 -1.34
CA CYS A 43 1.36 13.84 -0.80
C CYS A 43 1.11 13.20 0.58
N ASP A 44 0.36 13.88 1.45
CA ASP A 44 0.04 13.40 2.80
C ASP A 44 -0.79 12.10 2.78
N GLU A 45 -1.71 11.97 1.83
CA GLU A 45 -2.54 10.77 1.67
C GLU A 45 -1.72 9.59 1.13
N ILE A 46 -0.83 9.86 0.18
CA ILE A 46 0.09 8.84 -0.37
C ILE A 46 1.02 8.34 0.74
N VAL A 47 1.64 9.24 1.49
CA VAL A 47 2.52 8.89 2.62
C VAL A 47 1.76 8.11 3.69
N ARG A 48 0.54 8.52 4.06
CA ARG A 48 -0.29 7.74 4.99
C ARG A 48 -0.64 6.36 4.43
N GLY A 49 -1.00 6.26 3.16
CA GLY A 49 -1.31 4.99 2.51
C GLY A 49 -0.14 4.00 2.58
N TYR A 50 1.08 4.47 2.33
CA TYR A 50 2.30 3.67 2.51
C TYR A 50 2.49 3.20 3.95
N ARG A 51 2.30 4.08 4.94
CA ARG A 51 2.47 3.73 6.36
C ARG A 51 1.47 2.66 6.77
N ILE A 52 0.20 2.81 6.40
CA ILE A 52 -0.85 1.83 6.68
C ILE A 52 -0.51 0.48 6.01
N SER A 53 -0.07 0.49 4.75
CA SER A 53 0.31 -0.74 4.03
C SER A 53 1.45 -1.50 4.73
N ILE A 54 2.47 -0.77 5.23
CA ILE A 54 3.57 -1.35 6.00
C ILE A 54 3.07 -1.95 7.32
N GLU A 55 2.19 -1.24 8.03
CA GLU A 55 1.61 -1.72 9.29
C GLU A 55 0.83 -3.02 9.11
N LEU A 56 0.01 -3.11 8.06
CA LEU A 56 -0.71 -4.34 7.70
C LEU A 56 0.26 -5.51 7.46
N LEU A 57 1.31 -5.29 6.66
CA LEU A 57 2.32 -6.32 6.40
C LEU A 57 3.08 -6.76 7.65
N VAL A 58 3.32 -5.85 8.60
CA VAL A 58 3.97 -6.19 9.87
C VAL A 58 3.03 -7.02 10.74
N GLN A 59 1.74 -6.65 10.81
CA GLN A 59 0.75 -7.38 11.58
C GLN A 59 0.56 -8.81 11.04
N GLU A 60 0.43 -8.99 9.73
CA GLU A 60 0.31 -10.32 9.10
C GLU A 60 1.53 -11.20 9.39
N LYS A 61 2.73 -10.62 9.35
CA LYS A 61 3.95 -11.35 9.71
C LYS A 61 3.96 -11.76 11.18
N ALA A 62 3.51 -10.88 12.07
CA ALA A 62 3.41 -11.20 13.49
C ALA A 62 2.38 -12.33 13.74
N GLU A 63 1.23 -12.27 13.07
CA GLU A 63 0.19 -13.31 13.14
C GLU A 63 0.69 -14.65 12.58
N ALA A 64 1.40 -14.65 11.45
CA ALA A 64 2.01 -15.86 10.88
C ALA A 64 3.05 -16.50 11.81
N MET A 65 3.80 -15.71 12.58
CA MET A 65 4.76 -16.21 13.56
C MET A 65 4.10 -16.82 14.79
N VAL A 66 2.93 -16.33 15.20
CA VAL A 66 2.16 -16.85 16.35
C VAL A 66 1.33 -18.08 15.96
N GLY A 67 0.83 -18.13 14.73
CA GLY A 67 -0.02 -19.21 14.21
C GLY A 67 0.71 -20.45 13.69
N SER A 68 2.05 -20.46 13.67
CA SER A 68 2.84 -21.63 13.24
C SER A 68 3.03 -22.61 14.42
N PRO A 69 2.38 -23.79 14.42
CA PRO A 69 2.66 -24.80 15.42
C PRO A 69 4.08 -25.31 15.18
N ARG A 70 4.91 -25.28 16.22
CA ARG A 70 6.20 -25.99 16.23
C ARG A 70 6.03 -27.49 16.01
#